data_AF-X0TID9-F1
#
_entry.id   AF-X0TID9-F1
#
_cell.length_a   1.000
_cell.length_b   1.000
_cell.length_c   1.000
_cell.angle_alpha   90.00
_cell.angle_beta   90.00
_cell.angle_gamma   90.00
#
_symmetry.space_group_name_H-M   'P 1'
#
loop_
_entity.id
_entity.type
_entity.pdbx_description
1 polymer ?
#
loop_
_entity_poly.entity_id
_entity_poly.type
_entity_poly.pdbx_seq_one_letter_code
_entity_poly.pdbx_strand_id
1 'polypeptide(L)' 'GSEVPFAIIMLDNSRSGMMVQCREHLYTGLSRGKLMTFMIGNMETASAICKETAIDKRKTFLSQLLTLGPPA' A
#
# COMPACT_ATOMS: atom_id res chain seq x y z
N GLY A 1 -2.67 -4.80 -13.24
CA GLY A 1 -1.21 -4.69 -13.32
C GLY A 1 -0.75 -3.88 -14.51
N SER A 2 -1.42 -2.77 -14.85
CA SER A 2 -1.01 -1.89 -15.95
C SER A 2 0.32 -1.22 -15.64
N GLU A 3 1.10 -0.86 -16.66
CA GLU A 3 2.40 -0.21 -16.50
C GLU A 3 2.52 0.95 -17.49
N VAL A 4 3.26 1.99 -17.11
CA VAL A 4 3.49 3.20 -17.90
C VAL A 4 4.98 3.58 -17.84
N PRO A 5 5.53 4.27 -18.86
CA PRO A 5 6.93 4.71 -18.82
C PRO A 5 7.23 5.62 -17.63
N PHE A 6 6.32 6.54 -17.33
CA PHE A 6 6.41 7.50 -16.22
C PHE A 6 5.14 7.47 -15.39
N ALA A 7 5.27 7.31 -14.08
CA ALA A 7 4.15 7.35 -13.15
C ALA A 7 4.22 8.60 -12.24
N ILE A 8 3.07 9.21 -11.96
CA ILE A 8 2.94 10.31 -11.00
C ILE A 8 2.04 9.83 -9.86
N ILE A 9 2.54 9.92 -8.63
CA ILE A 9 1.83 9.52 -7.41
C ILE A 9 1.55 10.76 -6.59
N MET A 10 0.28 11.05 -6.35
CA MET A 10 -0.14 12.15 -5.48
C MET A 10 -0.27 11.64 -4.04
N LEU A 11 0.42 12.30 -3.11
CA LEU A 11 0.35 12.00 -1.68
C LEU A 11 -0.65 12.96 -1.04
N ASP A 12 -1.77 12.42 -0.55
CA ASP A 12 -2.80 13.19 0.13
C ASP A 12 -2.66 13.04 1.65
N ASN A 13 -2.42 14.15 2.36
CA ASN A 13 -2.30 14.20 3.82
C ASN A 13 -3.64 14.45 4.53
N SER A 14 -4.75 14.52 3.80
CA SER A 14 -6.07 14.65 4.39
C SER A 14 -6.39 13.47 5.30
N ARG A 15 -7.22 13.71 6.33
CA ARG A 15 -7.68 12.65 7.24
C ARG A 15 -8.31 11.48 6.47
N SER A 16 -9.08 11.77 5.42
CA SER A 16 -9.72 10.76 4.58
C SER A 16 -8.70 9.98 3.76
N GLY A 17 -7.69 10.65 3.19
CA GLY A 17 -6.60 10.00 2.46
C GLY A 17 -5.81 9.03 3.34
N MET A 18 -5.51 9.43 4.58
CA MET A 18 -4.79 8.61 5.55
C MET A 18 -5.56 7.36 6.00
N MET A 19 -6.88 7.29 5.79
CA MET A 19 -7.64 6.05 6.07
C MET A 19 -7.51 5.00 4.97
N VAL A 20 -7.07 5.39 3.77
CA VAL A 20 -6.97 4.51 2.60
C VAL A 20 -5.51 4.16 2.30
N GLN A 21 -4.61 5.11 2.47
CA GLN A 21 -3.20 4.93 2.12
C GLN A 21 -2.51 3.97 3.08
N CYS A 22 -1.72 3.07 2.48
CA CYS A 22 -0.90 2.09 3.18
C CYS A 22 0.36 1.82 2.36
N ARG A 23 1.33 1.14 2.97
CA ARG A 23 2.59 0.74 2.36
C ARG A 23 2.38 0.00 1.05
N GLU A 24 1.47 -0.98 1.02
CA GLU A 24 1.18 -1.78 -0.16
C GLU A 24 0.59 -0.94 -1.31
N HIS A 25 -0.23 0.06 -0.97
CA HIS A 25 -0.78 1.00 -1.95
C HIS A 25 0.33 1.83 -2.61
N LEU A 26 1.26 2.35 -1.81
CA LEU A 26 2.41 3.11 -2.31
C LEU A 26 3.35 2.25 -3.16
N TYR A 27 3.64 1.02 -2.73
CA TYR A 27 4.47 0.07 -3.52
C TYR A 27 3.82 -0.28 -4.85
N THR A 28 2.51 -0.47 -4.85
CA THR A 28 1.75 -0.73 -6.07
C THR A 28 1.90 0.44 -7.04
N GLY A 29 1.72 1.68 -6.56
CA GLY A 29 1.93 2.89 -7.37
C GLY A 29 3.37 3.01 -7.90
N LEU A 30 4.36 2.83 -7.03
CA LEU A 30 5.78 2.93 -7.39
C LEU A 30 6.18 1.94 -8.48
N SER A 31 5.66 0.72 -8.42
CA SER A 31 5.91 -0.32 -9.43
C SER A 31 5.19 -0.11 -10.76
N ARG A 32 4.38 0.95 -10.93
CA ARG A 32 3.71 1.22 -12.23
C ARG A 32 4.61 1.97 -13.22
N GLY A 33 5.62 2.71 -12.75
CA GLY A 33 6.56 3.46 -13.58
C GLY A 33 7.75 2.60 -14.02
N LYS A 34 7.93 2.40 -15.33
CA LYS A 34 9.03 1.57 -15.88
C LYS A 34 10.38 2.27 -15.89
N LEU A 35 10.40 3.55 -16.23
CA LEU A 35 11.62 4.34 -16.32
C LEU A 35 11.80 5.18 -15.07
N MET A 36 10.72 5.84 -14.62
CA MET A 36 10.76 6.68 -13.43
C MET A 36 9.38 6.88 -12.83
N THR A 37 9.36 7.22 -11.54
CA THR A 37 8.16 7.58 -10.80
C THR A 37 8.39 8.89 -10.05
N PHE A 38 7.43 9.79 -10.11
CA PHE A 38 7.43 11.04 -9.37
C PHE A 38 6.40 10.97 -8.26
N MET A 39 6.77 11.41 -7.06
CA MET A 39 5.84 11.59 -5.95
C MET A 39 5.63 13.07 -5.71
N ILE A 40 4.38 13.51 -5.63
CA ILE A 40 4.01 14.91 -5.40
C ILE A 40 3.29 14.99 -4.06
N GLY A 41 3.83 15.76 -3.13
CA GLY A 41 3.29 15.98 -1.79
C GLY A 41 4.38 16.14 -0.73
N ASN A 42 4.08 15.81 0.52
CA ASN A 42 5.01 15.92 1.65
C ASN A 42 5.72 14.57 1.93
N MET A 43 7.04 14.63 2.16
CA MET A 43 7.87 13.49 2.56
C MET A 43 7.41 12.86 3.89
N GLU A 44 6.90 13.67 4.81
CA GLU A 44 6.33 13.17 6.07
C GLU A 44 5.12 12.27 5.81
N THR A 45 4.26 12.63 4.87
CA THR A 45 3.12 11.82 4.44
C THR A 45 3.60 10.50 3.85
N ALA A 46 4.58 10.52 2.93
CA ALA A 46 5.17 9.29 2.40
C ALA A 46 5.70 8.37 3.51
N SER A 47 6.40 8.96 4.48
CA SER A 47 6.96 8.24 5.63
C SER A 47 5.87 7.66 6.53
N ALA A 48 4.75 8.36 6.71
CA ALA A 48 3.60 7.86 7.47
C ALA A 48 2.91 6.70 6.75
N ILE A 49 2.66 6.82 5.43
CA ILE A 49 2.08 5.75 4.60
C ILE A 49 2.95 4.49 4.68
N CYS A 50 4.27 4.64 4.62
CA CYS A 50 5.21 3.52 4.73
C CYS A 50 5.12 2.78 6.08
N LYS A 51 4.58 3.38 7.14
CA LYS A 51 4.41 2.71 8.45
C LYS A 51 3.09 1.95 8.56
N GLU A 52 2.11 2.28 7.72
CA GLU A 52 0.78 1.64 7.72
C GLU A 52 0.76 0.38 6.86
N THR A 53 0.49 -0.78 7.47
CA THR A 53 0.36 -2.07 6.76
C THR A 53 -1.13 -2.45 6.66
N ALA A 54 -1.59 -2.81 5.45
CA ALA A 54 -2.98 -3.21 5.25
C ALA A 54 -3.21 -4.72 5.42
N ILE A 55 -2.20 -5.56 5.16
CA ILE A 55 -2.36 -7.02 5.23
C ILE A 55 -2.76 -7.49 6.63
N ASP A 56 -2.17 -6.91 7.67
CA ASP A 56 -2.41 -7.29 9.08
C ASP A 56 -3.82 -6.92 9.56
N LYS A 57 -4.48 -6.00 8.86
CA LYS A 57 -5.85 -5.54 9.17
C LYS A 57 -6.92 -6.42 8.51
N ARG A 58 -6.54 -7.38 7.65
CA ARG A 58 -7.50 -8.25 6.96
C ARG A 58 -8.10 -9.27 7.91
N LYS A 59 -9.43 -9.26 8.03
CA LYS A 59 -10.18 -10.26 8.79
C LYS A 59 -10.24 -11.57 8.02
N THR A 60 -9.25 -12.43 8.23
CA THR A 60 -9.18 -13.79 7.67
C THR A 60 -8.66 -14.75 8.72
N PHE A 61 -9.11 -16.00 8.67
CA PHE A 61 -8.60 -17.09 9.50
C PHE A 61 -7.55 -17.96 8.79
N LEU A 62 -7.08 -17.54 7.60
CA LEU A 62 -6.20 -18.37 6.77
C LEU A 62 -4.89 -18.75 7.48
N SER A 63 -4.26 -17.81 8.19
CA SER A 63 -3.01 -18.10 8.91
C SER A 63 -3.25 -19.10 10.06
N GLN A 64 -4.39 -18.99 10.75
CA GLN A 64 -4.79 -19.91 11.81
C GLN A 64 -5.06 -21.30 11.24
N LEU A 65 -5.79 -21.40 10.12
CA LEU A 65 -6.08 -22.67 9.46
C LEU A 65 -4.82 -23.38 8.95
N LEU A 66 -3.85 -22.64 8.42
CA LEU A 66 -2.56 -23.20 7.99
C LEU A 66 -1.73 -23.71 9.19
N THR A 67 -1.89 -23.10 10.37
CA THR A 67 -1.12 -23.46 11.57
C THR A 67 -1.77 -24.59 12.38
N LEU A 68 -3.11 -24.60 12.47
CA LEU A 68 -3.88 -25.54 13.30
C LEU A 68 -4.40 -26.76 12.51
N GLY A 69 -4.36 -26.71 11.17
CA GLY A 69 -5.01 -27.68 10.31
C GLY A 69 -6.49 -27.35 10.08
N PRO A 70 -7.13 -27.95 9.05
CA PRO A 70 -8.55 -27.77 8.81
C PRO A 70 -9.36 -28.29 10.01
N PRO A 71 -10.48 -27.62 10.39
CA PRO A 71 -11.40 -28.18 11.36
C PRO A 71 -11.91 -29.54 10.84
N ALA A 72 -11.86 -30.54 11.72
CA ALA A 72 -12.37 -31.88 11.46
C ALA A 72 -13.87 -31.87 11.15
#